data_AF-A0A1G7VXD3-F1
#
_entry.id   AF-A0A1G7VXD3-F1
#
_cell.length_a   1.000
_cell.length_b   1.000
_cell.length_c   1.000
_cell.angle_alpha   90.00
_cell.angle_beta   90.00
_cell.angle_gamma   90.00
#
_symmetry.space_group_name_H-M   'P 1'
#
loop_
_entity.id
_entity.type
_entity.pdbx_description
1 polymer ?
#
loop_
_entity_poly.entity_id
_entity_poly.type
_entity_poly.pdbx_seq_one_letter_code
_entity_poly.pdbx_strand_id
1 'polypeptide(L)'
;MFRHSTRPLGVLAGLALTVLLATGCTAGTAPQGQDAAPVPDDQIASLETAAPEKTATEDPLTAEYGEPVRLRLDMTEEEGEAAWQPRERCLADRMPKATITGGQDSGVGVATNDDPEAAAEAEAFCMRFAPLPPHELDAQNPDALRFAQKVVDCLHAEGVRYVEITPADEFGQINFAFGGEQNDSASISLGMAKVDGCVAGVSGGTR
;
A
#
# COMPACT_ATOMS: atom_id res chain seq x y z
N MET A 1 43.04 7.42 -23.15
CA MET A 1 43.80 6.37 -22.44
C MET A 1 42.80 5.36 -21.91
N PHE A 2 42.58 4.27 -22.64
CA PHE A 2 41.65 3.21 -22.27
C PHE A 2 42.40 2.15 -21.45
N ARG A 3 41.93 1.83 -20.24
CA ARG A 3 42.38 0.65 -19.49
C ARG A 3 41.22 -0.33 -19.41
N HIS A 4 41.27 -1.34 -20.27
CA HIS A 4 40.46 -2.54 -20.15
C HIS A 4 41.04 -3.38 -19.01
N SER A 5 40.21 -3.74 -18.03
CA SER A 5 40.58 -4.68 -16.98
C SER A 5 39.65 -5.88 -17.10
N THR A 6 40.06 -6.86 -17.91
CA THR A 6 39.44 -8.18 -17.98
C THR A 6 40.02 -9.05 -16.88
N ARG A 7 39.15 -9.71 -16.09
CA ARG A 7 39.54 -10.85 -15.27
C ARG A 7 38.62 -12.04 -15.54
N PRO A 8 39.18 -13.26 -15.60
CA PRO A 8 38.58 -14.41 -16.26
C PRO A 8 37.57 -15.18 -15.40
N LEU A 9 36.62 -15.80 -16.11
CA LEU A 9 35.75 -16.89 -15.65
C LEU A 9 36.59 -18.08 -15.15
N GLY A 10 36.39 -18.44 -13.89
CA GLY A 10 36.85 -19.71 -13.31
C GLY A 10 35.73 -20.73 -13.27
N VAL A 11 35.75 -21.67 -14.22
CA VAL A 11 34.96 -22.90 -14.22
C VAL A 11 35.68 -23.92 -13.34
N LEU A 12 34.99 -24.50 -12.34
CA LEU A 12 35.41 -25.77 -11.75
C LEU A 12 34.21 -26.71 -11.64
N ALA A 13 34.31 -27.81 -12.38
CA ALA A 13 33.43 -28.95 -12.39
C ALA A 13 34.09 -30.13 -11.66
N GLY A 14 33.25 -31.02 -11.09
CA GLY A 14 33.60 -32.36 -10.58
C GLY A 14 33.69 -32.43 -9.06
N LEU A 15 33.26 -33.51 -8.37
CA LEU A 15 32.74 -34.80 -8.80
C LEU A 15 32.03 -35.45 -7.58
N ALA A 16 31.04 -36.31 -7.83
CA ALA A 16 30.19 -37.00 -6.87
C ALA A 16 30.89 -38.13 -6.09
N LEU A 17 30.43 -38.46 -4.87
CA LEU A 17 29.93 -39.81 -4.52
C LEU A 17 29.21 -39.87 -3.14
N THR A 18 28.15 -40.69 -3.15
CA THR A 18 27.08 -41.00 -2.19
C THR A 18 27.45 -41.90 -1.00
N VAL A 19 26.77 -41.76 0.15
CA VAL A 19 26.29 -42.90 1.00
C VAL A 19 24.94 -42.55 1.67
N LEU A 20 23.99 -43.48 1.55
CA LEU A 20 22.63 -43.56 2.07
C LEU A 20 22.53 -43.51 3.61
N LEU A 21 21.39 -43.05 4.14
CA LEU A 21 20.56 -43.81 5.11
C LEU A 21 19.16 -43.20 5.24
N ALA A 22 18.18 -44.08 5.35
CA ALA A 22 16.75 -43.87 5.19
C ALA A 22 16.05 -43.47 6.50
N THR A 23 15.08 -42.56 6.40
CA THR A 23 13.86 -42.53 7.25
C THR A 23 12.73 -41.95 6.41
N GLY A 24 11.75 -42.79 6.11
CA GLY A 24 10.61 -42.44 5.28
C GLY A 24 9.58 -41.61 6.02
N CYS A 25 9.00 -40.64 5.32
CA CYS A 25 7.63 -40.22 5.50
C CYS A 25 6.93 -40.43 4.17
N THR A 26 6.10 -41.47 4.13
CA THR A 26 5.23 -41.82 3.03
C THR A 26 4.34 -40.64 2.66
N ALA A 27 4.45 -40.19 1.41
CA ALA A 27 3.45 -39.37 0.75
C ALA A 27 2.11 -40.11 0.77
N GLY A 28 1.13 -39.54 1.47
CA GLY A 28 -0.24 -40.01 1.43
C GLY A 28 -0.80 -39.82 0.02
N THR A 29 -1.14 -40.95 -0.60
CA THR A 29 -2.01 -41.05 -1.77
C THR A 29 -3.28 -40.24 -1.55
N ALA A 30 -3.51 -39.22 -2.39
CA ALA A 30 -4.82 -38.59 -2.52
C ALA A 30 -5.77 -39.54 -3.27
N PRO A 31 -6.91 -39.96 -2.70
CA PRO A 31 -7.98 -40.55 -3.49
C PRO A 31 -8.76 -39.43 -4.17
N GLN A 32 -8.82 -39.48 -5.50
CA GLN A 32 -9.81 -38.72 -6.26
C GLN A 32 -11.21 -39.23 -5.92
N GLY A 33 -12.07 -38.30 -5.48
CA GLY A 33 -13.53 -38.30 -5.67
C GLY A 33 -14.33 -39.37 -4.95
N GLN A 34 -15.02 -38.97 -3.87
CA GLN A 34 -16.41 -39.37 -3.56
C GLN A 34 -16.86 -38.63 -2.27
N ASP A 35 -17.91 -37.82 -2.41
CA ASP A 35 -18.77 -37.25 -1.37
C ASP A 35 -18.10 -36.81 -0.06
N ALA A 36 -17.59 -35.57 -0.05
CA ALA A 36 -17.16 -34.91 1.18
C ALA A 36 -18.39 -34.72 2.10
N ALA A 37 -18.42 -35.47 3.19
CA ALA A 37 -19.33 -35.25 4.31
C ALA A 37 -19.17 -33.82 4.84
N PRO A 38 -20.23 -33.21 5.42
CA PRO A 38 -20.13 -31.87 5.99
C PRO A 38 -19.03 -31.89 7.06
N VAL A 39 -18.03 -31.02 6.92
CA VAL A 39 -17.05 -30.78 7.98
C VAL A 39 -17.83 -30.18 9.15
N PRO A 40 -17.84 -30.81 10.33
CA PRO A 40 -18.52 -30.25 11.48
C PRO A 40 -17.87 -28.90 11.88
N ASP A 41 -18.71 -27.95 12.30
CA ASP A 41 -18.33 -26.54 12.58
C ASP A 41 -17.23 -26.39 13.65
N ASP A 42 -16.89 -27.47 14.34
CA ASP A 42 -15.86 -27.58 15.38
C ASP A 42 -14.43 -27.76 14.83
N GLN A 43 -14.25 -27.83 13.52
CA GLN A 43 -12.92 -27.93 12.86
C GLN A 43 -12.47 -26.64 12.15
N ILE A 44 -13.14 -25.51 12.35
CA ILE A 44 -12.60 -24.21 11.96
C ILE A 44 -11.64 -23.73 13.05
N ALA A 45 -10.35 -23.63 12.72
CA ALA A 45 -9.34 -23.07 13.61
C ALA A 45 -9.69 -21.62 13.95
N SER A 46 -10.30 -21.43 15.11
CA SER A 46 -10.59 -20.11 15.67
C SER A 46 -9.32 -19.60 16.31
N LEU A 47 -8.73 -18.52 15.79
CA LEU A 47 -7.67 -17.81 16.51
C LEU A 47 -8.34 -17.05 17.66
N GLU A 48 -8.33 -17.64 18.85
CA GLU A 48 -8.64 -16.92 20.09
C GLU A 48 -7.58 -15.83 20.30
N THR A 49 -7.88 -14.64 19.79
CA THR A 49 -7.12 -13.44 20.12
C THR A 49 -7.54 -13.06 21.54
N ALA A 50 -6.71 -13.39 22.52
CA ALA A 50 -6.84 -12.80 23.85
C ALA A 50 -6.88 -11.27 23.66
N ALA A 51 -7.95 -10.62 24.12
CA ALA A 51 -8.01 -9.17 24.11
C ALA A 51 -6.78 -8.66 24.85
N PRO A 52 -5.94 -7.80 24.23
CA PRO A 52 -4.78 -7.26 24.92
C PRO A 52 -5.28 -6.56 26.19
N GLU A 53 -4.76 -6.96 27.35
CA GLU A 53 -4.99 -6.22 28.59
C GLU A 53 -4.54 -4.78 28.34
N LYS A 54 -5.46 -3.80 28.46
CA LYS A 54 -5.16 -2.37 28.33
C LYS A 54 -4.11 -1.97 29.36
N THR A 55 -2.84 -2.11 29.00
CA THR A 55 -1.68 -1.64 29.73
C THR A 55 -0.90 -0.70 28.85
N ALA A 56 -1.53 0.42 28.52
CA ALA A 56 -0.85 1.61 28.06
C ALA A 56 -1.64 2.80 28.60
N THR A 57 -0.96 3.71 29.30
CA THR A 57 -1.44 5.08 29.42
C THR A 57 -1.58 5.58 28.00
N GLU A 58 -2.81 5.64 27.50
CA GLU A 58 -3.14 6.09 26.15
C GLU A 58 -2.51 7.48 25.96
N ASP A 59 -1.77 7.68 24.86
CA ASP A 59 -1.23 9.01 24.52
C ASP A 59 -2.43 9.99 24.54
N PRO A 60 -2.41 11.05 25.37
CA PRO A 60 -3.53 11.98 25.43
C PRO A 60 -3.92 12.52 24.05
N LEU A 61 -2.97 12.66 23.13
CA LEU A 61 -3.24 13.10 21.77
C LEU A 61 -3.93 12.03 20.91
N THR A 62 -3.62 10.75 21.12
CA THR A 62 -4.38 9.65 20.53
C THR A 62 -5.81 9.65 21.07
N ALA A 63 -5.99 9.85 22.38
CA ALA A 63 -7.32 9.89 22.98
C ALA A 63 -8.16 11.07 22.46
N GLU A 64 -7.50 12.19 22.12
CA GLU A 64 -8.13 13.41 21.59
C GLU A 64 -8.48 13.30 20.11
N TYR A 65 -7.53 12.89 19.27
CA TYR A 65 -7.69 12.92 17.81
C TYR A 65 -7.99 11.56 17.18
N GLY A 66 -7.59 10.47 17.82
CA GLY A 66 -7.64 9.10 17.32
C GLY A 66 -6.29 8.57 16.85
N GLU A 67 -6.19 7.25 16.73
CA GLU A 67 -5.05 6.60 16.06
C GLU A 67 -5.17 6.74 14.53
N PRO A 68 -4.04 6.89 13.80
CA PRO A 68 -4.03 6.82 12.34
C PRO A 68 -4.61 5.52 11.81
N VAL A 69 -5.59 5.62 10.91
CA VAL A 69 -6.14 4.47 10.20
C VAL A 69 -5.28 4.18 8.98
N ARG A 70 -4.95 2.91 8.76
CA ARG A 70 -4.31 2.49 7.50
C ARG A 70 -5.39 2.34 6.41
N LEU A 71 -5.22 3.06 5.31
CA LEU A 71 -6.06 2.89 4.13
C LEU A 71 -5.90 1.48 3.58
N ARG A 72 -6.95 0.97 2.93
CA ARG A 72 -6.93 -0.30 2.20
C ARG A 72 -7.43 -0.07 0.79
N LEU A 73 -6.91 -0.84 -0.16
CA LEU A 73 -7.32 -0.74 -1.57
C LEU A 73 -8.78 -1.18 -1.82
N ASP A 74 -9.41 -1.85 -0.86
CA ASP A 74 -10.80 -2.31 -0.92
C ASP A 74 -11.75 -1.53 -0.01
N MET A 75 -11.28 -0.44 0.61
CA MET A 75 -12.16 0.50 1.32
C MET A 75 -13.13 1.17 0.36
N THR A 76 -14.32 1.48 0.84
CA THR A 76 -15.20 2.40 0.13
C THR A 76 -14.63 3.83 0.19
N GLU A 77 -15.11 4.70 -0.69
CA GLU A 77 -14.75 6.11 -0.68
C GLU A 77 -15.08 6.76 0.68
N GLU A 78 -16.25 6.45 1.24
CA GLU A 78 -16.69 6.96 2.55
C GLU A 78 -15.81 6.46 3.69
N GLU A 79 -15.34 5.21 3.64
CA GLU A 79 -14.38 4.67 4.62
C GLU A 79 -13.02 5.38 4.51
N GLY A 80 -12.57 5.65 3.27
CA GLY A 80 -11.36 6.41 2.99
C GLY A 80 -11.43 7.83 3.54
N GLU A 81 -12.52 8.54 3.29
CA GLU A 81 -12.76 9.89 3.84
C GLU A 81 -12.85 9.89 5.37
N ALA A 82 -13.51 8.89 5.95
CA ALA A 82 -13.60 8.75 7.40
C ALA A 82 -12.22 8.56 8.06
N ALA A 83 -11.28 7.91 7.36
CA ALA A 83 -9.91 7.72 7.84
C ALA A 83 -9.13 9.04 7.98
N TRP A 84 -9.53 10.11 7.27
CA TRP A 84 -8.91 11.44 7.36
C TRP A 84 -9.41 12.29 8.53
N GLN A 85 -10.57 11.95 9.12
CA GLN A 85 -11.21 12.74 10.16
C GLN A 85 -10.34 13.04 11.40
N PRO A 86 -9.46 12.15 11.89
CA PRO A 86 -8.50 12.47 12.95
C PRO A 86 -7.62 13.68 12.64
N ARG A 87 -7.02 13.72 11.45
CA ARG A 87 -6.21 14.86 10.99
C ARG A 87 -7.04 16.12 10.84
N GLU A 88 -8.22 16.03 10.21
CA GLU A 88 -9.08 17.19 9.99
C GLU A 88 -9.52 17.86 11.30
N ARG A 89 -9.82 17.07 12.34
CA ARG A 89 -10.10 17.61 13.68
C ARG A 89 -8.89 18.31 14.28
N CYS A 90 -7.70 17.73 14.16
CA CYS A 90 -6.46 18.37 14.61
C CYS A 90 -6.22 19.70 13.91
N LEU A 91 -6.39 19.76 12.59
CA LEU A 91 -6.23 21.00 11.83
C LEU A 91 -7.28 22.04 12.23
N ALA A 92 -8.54 21.65 12.43
CA ALA A 92 -9.59 22.56 12.86
C ALA A 92 -9.31 23.18 14.24
N ASP A 93 -8.76 22.41 15.18
CA ASP A 93 -8.40 22.90 16.52
C ASP A 93 -7.20 23.86 16.48
N ARG A 94 -6.22 23.56 15.64
CA ARG A 94 -4.98 24.35 15.52
C ARG A 94 -5.12 25.55 14.60
N MET A 95 -6.07 25.50 13.67
CA MET A 95 -6.37 26.55 12.71
C MET A 95 -7.87 26.87 12.67
N PRO A 96 -8.46 27.37 13.78
CA PRO A 96 -9.90 27.63 13.87
C PRO A 96 -10.42 28.74 12.94
N LYS A 97 -9.51 29.47 12.27
CA LYS A 97 -9.83 30.51 11.27
C LYS A 97 -9.42 30.12 9.86
N ALA A 98 -8.87 28.92 9.65
CA ALA A 98 -8.48 28.52 8.32
C ALA A 98 -9.69 28.27 7.44
N THR A 99 -9.57 28.65 6.18
CA THR A 99 -10.46 28.16 5.13
C THR A 99 -9.84 26.86 4.60
N ILE A 100 -10.54 25.74 4.81
CA ILE A 100 -10.16 24.47 4.20
C ILE A 100 -10.66 24.49 2.76
N THR A 101 -9.74 24.39 1.81
CA THR A 101 -10.04 24.38 0.38
C THR A 101 -9.70 23.01 -0.18
N GLY A 102 -10.61 22.40 -0.96
CA GLY A 102 -10.36 21.15 -1.71
C GLY A 102 -10.68 19.82 -0.99
N GLY A 103 -11.01 19.84 0.31
CA GLY A 103 -11.14 18.62 1.12
C GLY A 103 -12.49 17.90 1.14
N GLN A 104 -13.54 18.40 0.46
CA GLN A 104 -14.88 17.77 0.55
C GLN A 104 -15.06 16.56 -0.37
N ASP A 105 -14.30 16.45 -1.46
CA ASP A 105 -14.44 15.37 -2.45
C ASP A 105 -13.11 14.60 -2.69
N SER A 106 -12.02 14.92 -1.98
CA SER A 106 -10.67 14.36 -2.26
C SER A 106 -9.89 13.89 -1.04
N GLY A 107 -10.47 13.99 0.16
CA GLY A 107 -9.83 13.56 1.42
C GLY A 107 -8.60 14.38 1.85
N VAL A 108 -8.06 15.26 1.00
CA VAL A 108 -6.88 16.10 1.30
C VAL A 108 -7.27 17.57 1.17
N GLY A 109 -7.65 18.19 2.29
CA GLY A 109 -7.83 19.64 2.38
C GLY A 109 -6.53 20.34 2.74
N VAL A 110 -6.27 21.50 2.10
CA VAL A 110 -5.25 22.45 2.58
C VAL A 110 -5.95 23.50 3.42
N ALA A 111 -5.52 23.62 4.66
CA ALA A 111 -5.96 24.70 5.53
C ALA A 111 -5.15 25.97 5.24
N THR A 112 -5.82 27.02 4.79
CA THR A 112 -5.20 28.32 4.52
C THR A 112 -5.61 29.33 5.58
N ASN A 113 -4.65 30.06 6.16
CA ASN A 113 -4.88 31.12 7.13
C ASN A 113 -4.02 32.34 6.75
N ASP A 114 -4.32 33.50 7.34
CA ASP A 114 -3.58 34.76 7.10
C ASP A 114 -2.12 34.70 7.62
N ASP A 115 -1.78 33.65 8.37
CA ASP A 115 -0.44 33.35 8.86
C ASP A 115 0.07 32.02 8.26
N PRO A 116 0.95 32.06 7.25
CA PRO A 116 1.46 30.87 6.58
C PRO A 116 2.43 30.05 7.46
N GLU A 117 3.11 30.66 8.44
CA GLU A 117 4.01 29.94 9.34
C GLU A 117 3.20 29.11 10.34
N ALA A 118 2.16 29.70 10.92
CA ALA A 118 1.23 28.99 11.80
C ALA A 118 0.50 27.86 11.06
N ALA A 119 0.15 28.07 9.78
CA ALA A 119 -0.45 27.02 8.96
C ALA A 119 0.51 25.85 8.74
N ALA A 120 1.78 26.12 8.38
CA ALA A 120 2.79 25.08 8.20
C ALA A 120 3.09 24.31 9.50
N GLU A 121 3.12 24.99 10.65
CA GLU A 121 3.30 24.34 11.95
C GLU A 121 2.12 23.42 12.30
N ALA A 122 0.89 23.88 12.07
CA ALA A 122 -0.31 23.08 12.31
C ALA A 122 -0.37 21.86 11.39
N GLU A 123 -0.07 22.01 10.10
CA GLU A 123 0.05 20.91 9.15
C GLU A 123 1.10 19.89 9.63
N ALA A 124 2.34 20.33 9.88
CA ALA A 124 3.42 19.45 10.33
C ALA A 124 3.06 18.71 11.64
N PHE A 125 2.36 19.37 12.57
CA PHE A 125 1.90 18.74 13.80
C PHE A 125 0.81 17.69 13.53
N CYS A 126 -0.18 18.02 12.69
CA CYS A 126 -1.33 17.15 12.46
C CYS A 126 -1.07 16.01 11.47
N MET A 127 0.03 16.05 10.71
CA MET A 127 0.45 14.98 9.80
C MET A 127 0.52 13.61 10.48
N ARG A 128 0.86 13.54 11.77
CA ARG A 128 0.91 12.27 12.53
C ARG A 128 -0.45 11.58 12.67
N PHE A 129 -1.54 12.28 12.41
CA PHE A 129 -2.92 11.77 12.46
C PHE A 129 -3.50 11.53 11.06
N ALA A 130 -2.74 11.81 10.00
CA ALA A 130 -3.11 11.43 8.65
C ALA A 130 -3.19 9.89 8.55
N PRO A 131 -4.08 9.35 7.71
CA PRO A 131 -4.12 7.92 7.51
C PRO A 131 -2.82 7.44 6.87
N LEU A 132 -2.43 6.21 7.20
CA LEU A 132 -1.29 5.56 6.58
C LEU A 132 -1.68 5.08 5.18
N PRO A 133 -0.78 5.10 4.19
CA PRO A 133 -1.08 4.66 2.84
C PRO A 133 -1.51 3.19 2.79
N PRO A 134 -2.20 2.76 1.72
CA PRO A 134 -2.45 1.35 1.47
C PRO A 134 -1.15 0.57 1.52
N HIS A 135 -1.15 -0.60 2.18
CA HIS A 135 0.08 -1.36 2.42
C HIS A 135 0.87 -1.65 1.14
N GLU A 136 0.17 -1.92 0.04
CA GLU A 136 0.70 -2.20 -1.29
C GLU A 136 1.38 -0.99 -1.94
N LEU A 137 1.05 0.23 -1.52
CA LEU A 137 1.58 1.50 -2.03
C LEU A 137 2.38 2.27 -0.98
N ASP A 138 2.62 1.69 0.20
CA ASP A 138 3.39 2.29 1.28
C ASP A 138 4.89 2.22 0.95
N ALA A 139 5.58 3.35 0.89
CA ALA A 139 7.02 3.40 0.61
C ALA A 139 7.88 2.67 1.65
N GLN A 140 7.37 2.41 2.86
CA GLN A 140 8.03 1.59 3.88
C GLN A 140 7.87 0.08 3.62
N ASN A 141 6.94 -0.33 2.76
CA ASN A 141 6.79 -1.73 2.36
C ASN A 141 7.85 -2.09 1.29
N PRO A 142 8.75 -3.06 1.54
CA PRO A 142 9.77 -3.47 0.58
C PRO A 142 9.19 -4.04 -0.73
N ASP A 143 7.91 -4.45 -0.73
CA ASP A 143 7.22 -4.95 -1.91
C ASP A 143 6.43 -3.89 -2.68
N ALA A 144 6.32 -2.65 -2.17
CA ALA A 144 5.46 -1.64 -2.78
C ALA A 144 5.88 -1.26 -4.21
N LEU A 145 7.18 -1.08 -4.46
CA LEU A 145 7.67 -0.82 -5.82
C LEU A 145 7.40 -1.99 -6.78
N ARG A 146 7.43 -3.23 -6.28
CA ARG A 146 7.11 -4.42 -7.08
C ARG A 146 5.62 -4.46 -7.42
N PHE A 147 4.76 -4.08 -6.47
CA PHE A 147 3.33 -3.94 -6.70
C PHE A 147 3.04 -2.83 -7.71
N ALA A 148 3.60 -1.63 -7.51
CA ALA A 148 3.44 -0.50 -8.41
C ALA A 148 3.90 -0.82 -9.84
N GLN A 149 5.02 -1.55 -10.00
CA GLN A 149 5.46 -2.01 -11.31
C GLN A 149 4.44 -2.95 -11.98
N LYS A 150 3.81 -3.86 -11.25
CA LYS A 150 2.75 -4.73 -11.81
C LYS A 150 1.52 -3.93 -12.27
N VAL A 151 1.19 -2.84 -11.57
CA VAL A 151 0.12 -1.92 -11.99
C VAL A 151 0.51 -1.21 -13.28
N VAL A 152 1.76 -0.73 -13.40
CA VAL A 152 2.29 -0.15 -14.64
C VAL A 152 2.25 -1.16 -15.79
N ASP A 153 2.64 -2.41 -15.55
CA ASP A 153 2.61 -3.46 -16.56
C ASP A 153 1.17 -3.74 -17.04
N CYS A 154 0.20 -3.75 -16.12
CA CYS A 154 -1.23 -3.85 -16.45
C CYS A 154 -1.69 -2.66 -17.31
N LEU A 155 -1.33 -1.43 -16.93
CA LEU A 155 -1.69 -0.22 -17.67
C LEU A 155 -1.13 -0.23 -19.10
N HIS A 156 0.12 -0.65 -19.27
CA HIS A 156 0.70 -0.84 -20.59
C HIS A 156 -0.02 -1.92 -21.41
N ALA A 157 -0.45 -3.02 -20.78
CA ALA A 157 -1.26 -4.05 -21.44
C ALA A 157 -2.64 -3.53 -21.87
N GLU A 158 -3.23 -2.59 -21.11
CA GLU A 158 -4.45 -1.86 -21.46
C GLU A 158 -4.25 -0.78 -22.53
N GLY A 159 -3.02 -0.55 -22.98
CA GLY A 159 -2.68 0.39 -24.06
C GLY A 159 -2.29 1.79 -23.61
N VAL A 160 -2.11 2.04 -22.30
CA VAL A 160 -1.52 3.28 -21.79
C VAL A 160 -0.08 3.37 -22.30
N ARG A 161 0.32 4.51 -22.88
CA ARG A 161 1.65 4.68 -23.49
C ARG A 161 2.70 5.20 -22.51
N TYR A 162 2.30 6.09 -21.61
CA TYR A 162 3.17 6.64 -20.59
C TYR A 162 2.46 6.65 -19.24
N VAL A 163 3.15 6.10 -18.25
CA VAL A 163 2.85 6.18 -16.83
C VAL A 163 4.19 6.12 -16.10
N GLU A 164 4.35 6.97 -15.10
CA GLU A 164 5.52 6.99 -14.24
C GLU A 164 5.13 6.66 -12.80
N ILE A 165 5.93 5.82 -12.14
CA ILE A 165 5.85 5.65 -10.69
C ILE A 165 6.52 6.87 -10.08
N THR A 166 5.78 7.67 -9.31
CA THR A 166 6.33 8.86 -8.68
C THR A 166 7.11 8.49 -7.43
N PRO A 167 8.01 9.38 -6.96
CA PRO A 167 8.44 9.34 -5.57
C PRO A 167 7.23 9.34 -4.62
N ALA A 168 7.43 8.80 -3.43
CA ALA A 168 6.42 8.83 -2.40
C ALA A 168 6.04 10.28 -2.07
N ASP A 169 4.75 10.54 -1.87
CA ASP A 169 4.27 11.84 -1.42
C ASP A 169 4.61 12.10 0.07
N GLU A 170 4.14 13.22 0.59
CA GLU A 170 4.35 13.62 1.99
C GLU A 170 3.73 12.66 3.02
N PHE A 171 2.78 11.82 2.59
CA PHE A 171 2.15 10.77 3.41
C PHE A 171 2.86 9.41 3.27
N GLY A 172 3.89 9.33 2.41
CA GLY A 172 4.63 8.09 2.16
C GLY A 172 3.96 7.16 1.14
N GLN A 173 2.97 7.65 0.37
CA GLN A 173 2.30 6.87 -0.65
C GLN A 173 3.01 6.96 -2.00
N ILE A 174 3.27 5.82 -2.63
CA ILE A 174 3.69 5.72 -4.03
C ILE A 174 2.48 6.00 -4.94
N ASN A 175 2.64 6.92 -5.90
CA ASN A 175 1.59 7.31 -6.82
C ASN A 175 1.98 7.07 -8.29
N PHE A 176 1.01 7.22 -9.19
CA PHE A 176 1.19 7.09 -10.63
C PHE A 176 0.95 8.43 -11.33
N ALA A 177 1.93 8.91 -12.08
CA ALA A 177 1.79 10.10 -12.91
C ALA A 177 1.54 9.71 -14.36
N PHE A 178 0.44 10.22 -14.91
CA PHE A 178 0.11 10.10 -16.34
C PHE A 178 0.52 11.35 -17.13
N GLY A 179 0.90 12.46 -16.48
CA GLY A 179 1.29 13.69 -17.19
C GLY A 179 2.71 13.65 -17.77
N GLY A 180 3.15 14.79 -18.31
CA GLY A 180 4.53 15.00 -18.79
C GLY A 180 4.60 15.42 -20.26
N GLU A 181 5.71 16.08 -20.64
CA GLU A 181 5.91 16.59 -22.01
C GLU A 181 5.90 15.47 -23.08
N GLN A 182 6.13 14.23 -22.66
CA GLN A 182 6.17 13.07 -23.55
C GLN A 182 4.82 12.37 -23.71
N ASN A 183 3.79 12.74 -22.95
CA ASN A 183 2.48 12.08 -23.01
C ASN A 183 1.42 12.90 -23.76
N ASP A 184 0.47 12.20 -24.37
CA ASP A 184 -0.68 12.81 -25.07
C ASP A 184 -1.98 12.67 -24.26
N SER A 185 -2.97 13.51 -24.57
CA SER A 185 -4.24 13.54 -23.84
C SER A 185 -5.00 12.23 -23.88
N ALA A 186 -4.89 11.45 -24.97
CA ALA A 186 -5.60 10.19 -25.09
C ALA A 186 -5.03 9.14 -24.12
N SER A 187 -3.69 9.05 -24.04
CA SER A 187 -3.05 8.16 -23.07
C SER A 187 -3.25 8.62 -21.63
N ILE A 188 -3.31 9.93 -21.35
CA ILE A 188 -3.64 10.45 -20.01
C ILE A 188 -5.04 9.99 -19.58
N SER A 189 -6.05 10.25 -20.42
CA SER A 189 -7.42 9.87 -20.12
C SER A 189 -7.59 8.36 -20.00
N LEU A 190 -6.89 7.58 -20.83
CA LEU A 190 -6.90 6.13 -20.73
C LEU A 190 -6.28 5.66 -19.41
N GLY A 191 -5.14 6.21 -19.00
CA GLY A 191 -4.49 5.90 -17.74
C GLY A 191 -5.40 6.13 -16.54
N MET A 192 -6.00 7.32 -16.46
CA MET A 192 -6.98 7.66 -15.41
C MET A 192 -8.19 6.72 -15.39
N ALA A 193 -8.69 6.32 -16.56
CA ALA A 193 -9.83 5.41 -16.65
C ALA A 193 -9.52 3.95 -16.25
N LYS A 194 -8.24 3.56 -16.25
CA LYS A 194 -7.81 2.17 -16.09
C LYS A 194 -7.08 1.88 -14.79
N VAL A 195 -6.50 2.91 -14.15
CA VAL A 195 -5.64 2.76 -12.97
C VAL A 195 -6.32 1.98 -11.85
N ASP A 196 -7.55 2.31 -11.47
CA ASP A 196 -8.22 1.62 -10.36
C ASP A 196 -8.52 0.14 -10.68
N GLY A 197 -8.82 -0.16 -11.95
CA GLY A 197 -9.03 -1.53 -12.41
C GLY A 197 -7.74 -2.35 -12.35
N CYS A 198 -6.62 -1.76 -12.77
CA CYS A 198 -5.31 -2.40 -12.68
C CYS A 198 -4.84 -2.58 -11.23
N VAL A 199 -5.02 -1.57 -10.37
CA VAL A 199 -4.71 -1.66 -8.94
C VAL A 199 -5.53 -2.78 -8.29
N ALA A 200 -6.85 -2.84 -8.52
CA ALA A 200 -7.70 -3.90 -7.99
C ALA A 200 -7.30 -5.29 -8.51
N GLY A 201 -7.05 -5.42 -9.82
CA GLY A 201 -6.65 -6.68 -10.44
C GLY A 201 -5.32 -7.23 -9.92
N VAL A 202 -4.32 -6.37 -9.72
CA VAL A 202 -3.02 -6.78 -9.14
C VAL A 202 -3.15 -7.18 -7.67
N SER A 203 -4.06 -6.54 -6.94
CA SER A 203 -4.33 -6.80 -5.51
C SER A 203 -5.12 -8.09 -5.28
N GLY A 204 -5.59 -8.76 -6.33
CA GLY A 204 -6.45 -9.94 -6.23
C GLY A 204 -7.92 -9.63 -5.95
N GLY A 205 -8.33 -8.36 -6.07
CA GLY A 205 -9.73 -7.94 -5.96
C GLY A 205 -10.46 -8.21 -7.27
N THR A 206 -11.30 -9.24 -7.31
CA THR A 206 -12.32 -9.39 -8.36
C THR A 206 -13.44 -8.37 -8.11
N ARG A 207 -13.66 -7.43 -9.04
CA ARG A 207 -14.88 -6.62 -9.10
C ARG A 207 -16.00 -7.39 -9.79
#